data_AF-A0A1Y5E8D1-F1
#
_entry.id   AF-A0A1Y5E8D1-F1
#
_cell.length_a   1.000
_cell.length_b   1.000
_cell.length_c   1.000
_cell.angle_alpha   90.00
_cell.angle_beta   90.00
_cell.angle_gamma   90.00
#
_symmetry.space_group_name_H-M   'P 1'
#
loop_
_entity.id
_entity.type
_entity.pdbx_description
1 polymer ?
#
loop_
_entity_poly.entity_id
_entity_poly.type
_entity_poly.pdbx_seq_one_letter_code
_entity_poly.pdbx_strand_id
1 'polypeptide(L)'
;MAKKTSGFTLLELIIVIIILGVMSVGITGFITLSTQTYLNVSERDELLSSARFAVERLNREVRDAAPNSVRVANGLGWHCLEFIPIVGSTTYIDIPDTSEEANNNLQVIPFLDKNGHDYECGNGSTCRDLVTVYPLDSTDIYKNVYTNQQDTGKVFWLNSTSIVDTNTWQLTLNSPLGVQFDEHSPTERLYILGSPVSYCTHDIRGLWRFDNYIVTENQKTPPRVADRSLMAENLVAFNALTPVFNVAGATLQRNAIVSIRLNFVRDGENIVFQNEIHINNIP
;
A
#
# COMPACT_ATOMS: atom_id res chain seq x y z
N MET A 1 -5.72 86.14 -20.22
CA MET A 1 -5.33 85.28 -21.36
C MET A 1 -6.28 84.10 -21.42
N ALA A 2 -7.13 84.02 -22.45
CA ALA A 2 -8.06 82.90 -22.62
C ALA A 2 -7.31 81.66 -23.13
N LYS A 3 -7.41 80.55 -22.40
CA LYS A 3 -6.84 79.25 -22.78
C LYS A 3 -7.65 78.73 -23.98
N LYS A 4 -7.04 78.62 -25.16
CA LYS A 4 -7.65 77.93 -26.31
C LYS A 4 -7.85 76.46 -25.94
N THR A 5 -9.10 76.01 -25.93
CA THR A 5 -9.47 74.59 -25.85
C THR A 5 -9.23 73.98 -27.23
N SER A 6 -8.28 73.04 -27.36
CA SER A 6 -8.14 72.26 -28.59
C SER A 6 -9.17 71.13 -28.59
N GLY A 7 -10.03 71.10 -29.60
CA GLY A 7 -10.90 69.95 -29.86
C GLY A 7 -10.17 68.84 -30.59
N PHE A 8 -10.60 67.59 -30.40
CA PHE A 8 -10.12 66.42 -31.12
C PHE A 8 -10.64 66.41 -32.57
N THR A 9 -9.82 65.92 -33.52
CA THR A 9 -10.24 65.79 -34.92
C THR A 9 -10.98 64.47 -35.16
N LEU A 10 -11.88 64.41 -36.13
CA LEU A 10 -12.58 63.18 -36.52
C LEU A 10 -11.58 62.06 -36.93
N LEU A 11 -10.47 62.44 -37.58
CA LEU A 11 -9.41 61.53 -37.97
C LEU A 11 -8.74 60.87 -36.74
N GLU A 12 -8.49 61.64 -35.69
CA GLU A 12 -7.90 61.16 -34.45
C GLU A 12 -8.81 60.13 -33.76
N LEU A 13 -10.13 60.36 -33.74
CA LEU A 13 -11.10 59.41 -33.20
C LEU A 13 -11.15 58.10 -34.00
N ILE A 14 -11.11 58.17 -35.34
CA ILE A 14 -11.10 56.98 -36.21
C ILE A 14 -9.84 56.14 -35.98
N ILE A 15 -8.66 56.78 -35.93
CA ILE A 15 -7.39 56.08 -35.70
C ILE A 15 -7.41 55.38 -34.34
N VAL A 16 -7.93 56.02 -33.29
CA VAL A 16 -8.03 55.43 -31.96
C VAL A 16 -8.94 54.19 -31.96
N ILE A 17 -10.10 54.24 -32.61
CA ILE A 17 -11.02 53.08 -32.67
C ILE A 17 -10.37 51.90 -33.41
N ILE A 18 -9.67 52.16 -34.51
CA ILE A 18 -8.97 51.10 -35.27
C ILE A 18 -7.86 50.47 -34.42
N ILE A 19 -7.03 51.29 -33.76
CA ILE A 19 -5.95 50.78 -32.91
C ILE A 19 -6.51 49.97 -31.74
N LEU A 20 -7.56 50.46 -31.07
CA LEU A 20 -8.22 49.74 -29.99
C LEU A 20 -8.81 48.41 -30.46
N GLY A 21 -9.40 48.36 -31.65
CA GLY A 21 -9.93 47.12 -32.23
C GLY A 21 -8.83 46.07 -32.44
N VAL A 22 -7.73 46.45 -33.08
CA VAL A 22 -6.61 45.54 -33.36
C VAL A 22 -5.94 45.07 -32.06
N MET A 23 -5.70 45.99 -31.12
CA MET A 23 -5.12 45.66 -29.81
C MET A 23 -6.03 44.74 -29.00
N SER A 24 -7.34 45.00 -28.98
CA SER A 24 -8.29 44.18 -28.24
C SER A 24 -8.26 42.73 -28.71
N VAL A 25 -8.23 42.48 -30.02
CA VAL A 25 -8.14 41.12 -30.58
C VAL A 25 -6.84 40.43 -30.17
N GLY A 26 -5.71 41.14 -30.25
CA GLY A 26 -4.41 40.61 -29.82
C GLY A 26 -4.36 40.26 -28.32
N ILE A 27 -4.88 41.15 -27.47
CA ILE A 27 -4.93 40.97 -26.02
C ILE A 27 -5.83 39.78 -25.64
N THR A 28 -7.01 39.67 -26.25
CA THR A 28 -7.92 38.54 -25.99
C THR A 28 -7.28 37.20 -26.42
N GLY A 29 -6.63 37.16 -27.57
CA GLY A 29 -5.90 35.97 -28.02
C GLY A 29 -4.77 35.57 -27.06
N PHE A 30 -4.00 36.54 -26.58
CA PHE A 30 -2.95 36.29 -25.60
C PHE A 30 -3.50 35.78 -24.25
N ILE A 31 -4.58 36.38 -23.74
CA ILE A 31 -5.21 35.97 -22.48
C ILE A 31 -5.77 34.55 -22.57
N THR A 32 -6.42 34.20 -23.68
CA THR A 32 -6.99 32.85 -23.88
C THR A 32 -5.89 31.80 -23.93
N LEU A 33 -4.84 32.01 -24.72
CA LEU A 33 -3.70 31.08 -24.80
C LEU A 33 -2.97 30.94 -23.46
N SER A 34 -2.76 32.06 -22.75
CA SER A 34 -2.09 32.04 -21.44
C SER A 34 -2.91 31.28 -20.41
N THR A 35 -4.23 31.50 -20.37
CA THR A 35 -5.15 30.78 -19.47
C THR A 35 -5.18 29.29 -19.81
N GLN A 36 -5.29 28.91 -21.08
CA GLN A 36 -5.29 27.50 -21.50
C GLN A 36 -3.98 26.80 -21.14
N THR A 37 -2.85 27.47 -21.36
CA THR A 37 -1.53 26.92 -20.99
C THR A 37 -1.43 26.70 -19.48
N TYR A 38 -1.90 27.67 -18.69
CA TYR A 38 -1.93 27.54 -17.24
C TYR A 38 -2.79 26.37 -16.77
N LEU A 39 -4.00 26.20 -17.33
CA LEU A 39 -4.89 25.09 -17.00
C LEU A 39 -4.25 23.74 -17.33
N ASN A 40 -3.69 23.59 -18.55
CA ASN A 40 -3.02 22.35 -18.97
C ASN A 40 -1.85 21.98 -18.04
N VAL A 41 -1.06 22.97 -17.60
CA VAL A 41 0.03 22.73 -16.65
C VAL A 41 -0.52 22.33 -15.28
N SER A 42 -1.55 23.02 -14.79
CA SER A 42 -2.16 22.72 -13.50
C SER A 42 -2.77 21.31 -13.45
N GLU A 43 -3.47 20.88 -14.49
CA GLU A 43 -4.09 19.55 -14.55
C GLU A 43 -3.02 18.44 -14.63
N ARG A 44 -1.96 18.69 -15.39
CA ARG A 44 -0.82 17.78 -15.48
C ARG A 44 -0.09 17.64 -14.14
N ASP A 45 0.13 18.75 -13.44
CA ASP A 45 0.77 18.76 -12.13
C ASP A 45 -0.07 18.00 -11.10
N GLU A 46 -1.40 18.15 -11.14
CA GLU A 46 -2.33 17.37 -10.31
C GLU A 46 -2.23 15.87 -10.59
N LEU A 47 -2.29 15.46 -11.87
CA LEU A 47 -2.19 14.07 -12.28
C LEU A 47 -0.85 13.44 -11.85
N LEU A 48 0.26 14.14 -12.09
CA LEU A 48 1.59 13.70 -11.69
C LEU A 48 1.74 13.60 -10.18
N SER A 49 1.18 14.56 -9.43
CA SER A 49 1.21 14.55 -7.96
C SER A 49 0.45 13.36 -7.39
N SER A 50 -0.79 13.12 -7.86
CA SER A 50 -1.60 11.97 -7.46
C SER A 50 -0.91 10.64 -7.80
N ALA A 51 -0.36 10.52 -9.00
CA ALA A 51 0.35 9.31 -9.43
C ALA A 51 1.61 9.04 -8.58
N ARG A 52 2.42 10.07 -8.32
CA ARG A 52 3.62 9.96 -7.46
C ARG A 52 3.24 9.57 -6.04
N PHE A 53 2.22 10.21 -5.46
CA PHE A 53 1.74 9.86 -4.12
C PHE A 53 1.33 8.40 -4.03
N ALA A 54 0.51 7.93 -4.98
CA ALA A 54 0.04 6.56 -5.00
C ALA A 54 1.18 5.55 -5.15
N VAL A 55 2.12 5.80 -6.06
CA VAL A 55 3.31 4.94 -6.28
C VAL A 55 4.20 4.91 -5.04
N GLU A 56 4.55 6.06 -4.47
CA GLU A 56 5.43 6.13 -3.30
C GLU A 56 4.80 5.48 -2.06
N ARG A 57 3.51 5.72 -1.84
CA ARG A 57 2.80 5.13 -0.71
C ARG A 57 2.73 3.61 -0.87
N LEU A 58 2.35 3.12 -2.05
CA LEU A 58 2.29 1.69 -2.35
C LEU A 58 3.68 1.06 -2.17
N ASN A 59 4.72 1.64 -2.77
CA ASN A 59 6.09 1.16 -2.67
C ASN A 59 6.55 1.00 -1.22
N ARG A 60 6.28 2.01 -0.39
CA ARG A 60 6.66 1.99 1.01
C ARG A 60 5.93 0.89 1.78
N GLU A 61 4.62 0.73 1.58
CA GLU A 61 3.87 -0.32 2.31
C GLU A 61 4.25 -1.74 1.86
N VAL A 62 4.49 -1.96 0.56
CA VAL A 62 4.89 -3.29 0.06
C VAL A 62 6.31 -3.67 0.50
N ARG A 63 7.21 -2.71 0.72
CA ARG A 63 8.54 -3.00 1.27
C ARG A 63 8.50 -3.56 2.68
N ASP A 64 7.47 -3.20 3.45
CA ASP A 64 7.25 -3.67 4.82
C ASP A 64 6.36 -4.93 4.85
N ALA A 65 6.13 -5.58 3.71
CA ALA A 65 5.39 -6.83 3.64
C ALA A 65 6.15 -7.98 4.31
N ALA A 66 5.41 -8.83 5.00
CA ALA A 66 5.95 -10.02 5.64
C ALA A 66 6.47 -11.01 4.60
N PRO A 67 7.52 -11.79 4.95
CA PRO A 67 8.12 -12.75 4.04
C PRO A 67 7.06 -13.67 3.43
N ASN A 68 7.08 -13.83 2.11
CA ASN A 68 6.14 -14.69 1.38
C ASN A 68 4.64 -14.35 1.52
N SER A 69 4.27 -13.20 2.11
CA SER A 69 2.85 -12.81 2.27
C SER A 69 2.23 -12.17 1.02
N VAL A 70 3.03 -11.83 0.00
CA VAL A 70 2.50 -11.05 -1.12
C VAL A 70 1.86 -11.96 -2.16
N ARG A 71 0.62 -11.63 -2.54
CA ARG A 71 -0.17 -12.37 -3.53
C ARG A 71 -1.00 -11.45 -4.42
N VAL A 72 -1.35 -11.94 -5.59
CA VAL A 72 -2.17 -11.22 -6.57
C VAL A 72 -3.34 -12.08 -6.99
N ALA A 73 -4.52 -11.45 -7.09
CA ALA A 73 -5.72 -12.09 -7.61
C ALA A 73 -6.50 -11.14 -8.51
N ASN A 74 -7.33 -11.75 -9.36
CA ASN A 74 -8.23 -11.08 -10.28
C ASN A 74 -9.66 -11.55 -10.02
N GLY A 75 -10.62 -10.63 -10.01
CA GLY A 75 -12.02 -10.99 -9.94
C GLY A 75 -12.95 -9.78 -9.94
N LEU A 76 -14.15 -9.96 -10.50
CA LEU A 76 -15.17 -8.90 -10.59
C LEU A 76 -14.68 -7.60 -11.26
N GLY A 77 -13.75 -7.70 -12.22
CA GLY A 77 -13.14 -6.53 -12.86
C GLY A 77 -12.09 -5.81 -12.02
N TRP A 78 -11.66 -6.41 -10.90
CA TRP A 78 -10.57 -5.91 -10.07
C TRP A 78 -9.32 -6.75 -10.24
N HIS A 79 -8.18 -6.08 -10.19
CA HIS A 79 -6.86 -6.69 -10.07
C HIS A 79 -6.21 -6.19 -8.78
N CYS A 80 -5.97 -7.09 -7.84
CA CYS A 80 -5.58 -6.75 -6.47
C CYS A 80 -4.24 -7.37 -6.09
N LEU A 81 -3.32 -6.54 -5.63
CA LEU A 81 -2.15 -6.93 -4.86
C LEU A 81 -2.51 -6.93 -3.38
N GLU A 82 -2.35 -8.06 -2.69
CA GLU A 82 -2.55 -8.17 -1.25
C GLU A 82 -1.25 -8.61 -0.57
N PHE A 83 -1.01 -8.08 0.62
CA PHE A 83 0.11 -8.44 1.48
C PHE A 83 -0.25 -8.19 2.94
N ILE A 84 0.56 -8.72 3.85
CA ILE A 84 0.40 -8.48 5.28
C ILE A 84 1.64 -7.73 5.79
N PRO A 85 1.50 -6.54 6.40
CA PRO A 85 2.63 -5.77 6.88
C PRO A 85 3.22 -6.37 8.16
N ILE A 86 4.55 -6.26 8.31
CA ILE A 86 5.25 -6.55 9.56
C ILE A 86 5.03 -5.36 10.51
N VAL A 87 4.50 -5.63 11.71
CA VAL A 87 4.36 -4.61 12.77
C VAL A 87 5.48 -4.69 13.82
N GLY A 88 6.13 -5.85 13.91
CA GLY A 88 7.31 -6.09 14.74
C GLY A 88 8.04 -7.36 14.32
N SER A 89 9.30 -7.49 14.70
CA SER A 89 10.12 -8.69 14.45
C SER A 89 11.08 -8.90 15.59
N THR A 90 11.31 -10.15 15.98
CA THR A 90 12.24 -10.47 17.06
C THR A 90 12.87 -11.85 16.86
N THR A 91 13.84 -12.16 17.72
CA THR A 91 14.43 -13.49 17.86
C THR A 91 13.75 -14.18 19.03
N TYR A 92 13.26 -15.39 18.83
CA TYR A 92 12.71 -16.21 19.89
C TYR A 92 13.81 -16.94 20.65
N ILE A 93 13.60 -17.11 21.95
CA ILE A 93 14.44 -17.90 22.84
C ILE A 93 13.89 -19.33 22.89
N ASP A 94 12.55 -19.44 22.92
CA ASP A 94 11.85 -20.71 23.04
C ASP A 94 10.49 -20.63 22.36
N ILE A 95 10.14 -21.68 21.60
CA ILE A 95 8.83 -21.84 20.95
C ILE A 95 8.36 -23.29 21.09
N PRO A 96 7.06 -23.52 21.30
CA PRO A 96 6.52 -24.88 21.28
C PRO A 96 6.54 -25.41 19.86
N ASP A 97 7.17 -26.56 19.65
CA ASP A 97 7.21 -27.25 18.36
C ASP A 97 6.50 -28.62 18.42
N THR A 98 6.52 -29.34 17.31
CA THR A 98 5.88 -30.67 17.21
C THR A 98 6.57 -31.78 18.03
N SER A 99 7.72 -31.51 18.65
CA SER A 99 8.45 -32.44 19.50
C SER A 99 8.09 -32.34 20.99
N GLU A 100 7.34 -31.31 21.38
CA GLU A 100 6.93 -31.02 22.76
C GLU A 100 5.40 -31.04 22.92
N GLU A 101 4.89 -30.86 24.14
CA GLU A 101 3.45 -30.69 24.37
C GLU A 101 2.97 -29.32 23.90
N ALA A 102 1.75 -29.23 23.38
CA ALA A 102 1.18 -27.98 22.87
C ALA A 102 1.12 -26.91 23.96
N ASN A 103 1.61 -25.70 23.65
CA ASN A 103 1.67 -24.58 24.58
C ASN A 103 1.34 -23.27 23.84
N ASN A 104 0.79 -22.29 24.55
CA ASN A 104 0.51 -20.96 23.99
C ASN A 104 1.64 -19.96 24.25
N ASN A 105 2.56 -20.29 25.14
CA ASN A 105 3.57 -19.36 25.61
C ASN A 105 4.86 -19.57 24.82
N LEU A 106 5.42 -18.48 24.32
CA LEU A 106 6.75 -18.44 23.73
C LEU A 106 7.57 -17.31 24.35
N GLN A 107 8.88 -17.49 24.39
CA GLN A 107 9.82 -16.52 24.95
C GLN A 107 10.59 -15.83 23.83
N VAL A 108 10.72 -14.52 23.92
CA VAL A 108 11.38 -13.71 22.89
C VAL A 108 12.28 -12.64 23.51
N ILE A 109 13.23 -12.17 22.72
CA ILE A 109 14.02 -10.99 23.06
C ILE A 109 13.12 -9.74 22.92
N PRO A 110 13.21 -8.76 23.86
CA PRO A 110 12.53 -7.47 23.76
C PRO A 110 12.73 -6.78 22.41
N PHE A 111 11.67 -6.21 21.85
CA PHE A 111 11.69 -5.59 20.53
C PHE A 111 10.76 -4.39 20.43
N LEU A 112 11.03 -3.53 19.44
CA LEU A 112 10.25 -2.33 19.21
C LEU A 112 9.20 -2.54 18.11
N ASP A 113 8.10 -1.82 18.23
CA ASP A 113 7.11 -1.65 17.18
C ASP A 113 7.62 -0.74 16.06
N LYS A 114 6.84 -0.61 14.99
CA LYS A 114 7.14 0.29 13.86
C LYS A 114 7.33 1.77 14.23
N ASN A 115 6.87 2.19 15.40
CA ASN A 115 6.97 3.57 15.88
C ASN A 115 8.18 3.77 16.81
N GLY A 116 8.93 2.71 17.12
CA GLY A 116 10.08 2.76 18.01
C GLY A 116 9.75 2.67 19.49
N HIS A 117 8.55 2.20 19.84
CA HIS A 117 8.12 1.92 21.22
C HIS A 117 8.20 0.43 21.51
N ASP A 118 8.25 0.03 22.77
CA ASP A 118 8.14 -1.38 23.15
C ASP A 118 6.84 -1.98 22.56
N TYR A 119 6.95 -3.12 21.89
CA TYR A 119 5.79 -3.75 21.30
C TYR A 119 4.85 -4.30 22.38
N GLU A 120 3.61 -3.84 22.38
CA GLU A 120 2.57 -4.29 23.30
C GLU A 120 1.30 -4.73 22.55
N CYS A 121 0.74 -5.88 22.95
CA CYS A 121 -0.56 -6.33 22.46
C CYS A 121 -1.39 -6.95 23.60
N GLY A 122 -2.71 -6.83 23.52
CA GLY A 122 -3.61 -7.44 24.52
C GLY A 122 -3.72 -6.68 25.86
N ASN A 123 -2.93 -5.61 26.07
CA ASN A 123 -2.93 -4.84 27.32
C ASN A 123 -4.10 -3.83 27.35
N GLY A 124 -5.31 -4.32 27.65
CA GLY A 124 -6.53 -3.49 27.75
C GLY A 124 -7.30 -3.30 26.44
N SER A 125 -6.89 -3.96 25.35
CA SER A 125 -7.62 -4.02 24.09
C SER A 125 -7.45 -5.39 23.42
N THR A 126 -8.34 -5.75 22.50
CA THR A 126 -8.24 -7.02 21.77
C THR A 126 -7.06 -6.99 20.81
N CYS A 127 -6.13 -7.94 20.97
CA CYS A 127 -5.04 -8.14 20.03
C CYS A 127 -5.57 -8.69 18.69
N ARG A 128 -5.11 -8.13 17.57
CA ARG A 128 -5.49 -8.54 16.21
C ARG A 128 -4.29 -8.87 15.33
N ASP A 129 -3.13 -9.05 15.96
CA ASP A 129 -1.89 -9.36 15.27
C ASP A 129 -1.68 -10.87 15.23
N LEU A 130 -0.94 -11.34 14.23
CA LEU A 130 -0.57 -12.74 14.08
C LEU A 130 0.93 -12.90 14.33
N VAL A 131 1.34 -14.06 14.81
CA VAL A 131 2.75 -14.46 14.89
C VAL A 131 3.01 -15.47 13.79
N THR A 132 4.08 -15.28 13.03
CA THR A 132 4.56 -16.28 12.07
C THR A 132 6.01 -16.67 12.32
N VAL A 133 6.28 -17.97 12.15
CA VAL A 133 7.63 -18.55 12.18
C VAL A 133 7.87 -19.27 10.86
N TYR A 134 8.97 -18.94 10.21
CA TYR A 134 9.49 -19.62 9.02
C TYR A 134 8.47 -19.90 7.88
N PRO A 135 7.72 -18.88 7.39
CA PRO A 135 6.83 -19.07 6.25
C PRO A 135 7.64 -19.19 4.95
N LEU A 136 7.45 -20.29 4.21
CA LEU A 136 8.18 -20.55 2.96
C LEU A 136 7.36 -20.16 1.72
N ASP A 137 6.04 -20.27 1.82
CA ASP A 137 5.10 -19.93 0.76
C ASP A 137 3.94 -19.09 1.28
N SER A 138 3.26 -18.37 0.38
CA SER A 138 2.06 -17.59 0.76
C SER A 138 0.95 -18.43 1.38
N THR A 139 0.86 -19.72 1.03
CA THR A 139 -0.11 -20.63 1.64
C THR A 139 0.14 -20.83 3.13
N ASP A 140 1.38 -20.78 3.59
CA ASP A 140 1.70 -20.92 5.03
C ASP A 140 1.12 -19.76 5.85
N ILE A 141 0.98 -18.59 5.21
CA ILE A 141 0.49 -17.38 5.85
C ILE A 141 -1.02 -17.27 5.81
N TYR A 142 -1.65 -17.64 4.69
CA TYR A 142 -3.07 -17.40 4.47
C TYR A 142 -3.96 -18.60 4.80
N LYS A 143 -3.42 -19.81 4.76
CA LYS A 143 -4.19 -21.03 5.01
C LYS A 143 -4.50 -21.17 6.50
N ASN A 144 -5.73 -21.58 6.80
CA ASN A 144 -6.17 -21.96 8.16
C ASN A 144 -6.01 -20.93 9.29
N VAL A 145 -5.69 -19.67 8.99
CA VAL A 145 -5.57 -18.58 9.98
C VAL A 145 -6.83 -18.43 10.86
N TYR A 146 -7.99 -18.90 10.40
CA TYR A 146 -9.30 -18.66 11.05
C TYR A 146 -9.81 -19.78 11.91
N THR A 147 -9.22 -20.95 11.81
CA THR A 147 -9.64 -22.05 12.65
C THR A 147 -8.84 -21.94 13.93
N ASN A 148 -9.46 -21.49 15.02
CA ASN A 148 -8.97 -21.67 16.41
C ASN A 148 -8.95 -23.18 16.80
N GLN A 149 -8.65 -24.03 15.83
CA GLN A 149 -8.72 -25.49 15.82
C GLN A 149 -7.49 -26.09 15.11
N GLN A 150 -6.54 -25.26 14.67
CA GLN A 150 -5.22 -25.73 14.28
C GLN A 150 -4.28 -25.49 15.44
N ASP A 151 -3.93 -26.58 16.11
CA ASP A 151 -2.94 -26.60 17.18
C ASP A 151 -1.53 -26.79 16.61
N THR A 152 -1.39 -26.84 15.28
CA THR A 152 -0.12 -27.06 14.57
C THR A 152 -0.09 -26.26 13.27
N GLY A 153 1.01 -25.54 13.00
CA GLY A 153 1.12 -24.65 11.84
C GLY A 153 2.30 -23.67 11.93
N LYS A 154 2.34 -22.70 11.01
CA LYS A 154 3.37 -21.63 10.95
C LYS A 154 2.86 -20.25 11.34
N VAL A 155 1.55 -20.08 11.53
CA VAL A 155 0.90 -18.80 11.85
C VAL A 155 -0.20 -18.97 12.89
N PHE A 156 -0.16 -18.13 13.93
CA PHE A 156 -1.15 -18.16 15.02
C PHE A 156 -1.55 -16.75 15.47
N TRP A 157 -2.74 -16.60 16.02
CA TRP A 157 -3.19 -15.34 16.62
C TRP A 157 -2.44 -15.04 17.91
N LEU A 158 -1.97 -13.81 18.05
CA LEU A 158 -1.44 -13.31 19.31
C LEU A 158 -2.60 -12.91 20.23
N ASN A 159 -2.55 -13.32 21.50
CA ASN A 159 -3.50 -12.90 22.52
C ASN A 159 -2.97 -11.70 23.29
N SER A 160 -1.75 -11.82 23.83
CA SER A 160 -1.14 -10.79 24.65
C SER A 160 0.38 -10.89 24.71
N THR A 161 1.00 -9.80 25.15
CA THR A 161 2.42 -9.72 25.47
C THR A 161 2.62 -9.38 26.95
N SER A 162 3.69 -9.91 27.55
CA SER A 162 4.05 -9.59 28.94
C SER A 162 5.56 -9.62 29.15
N ILE A 163 6.07 -8.74 30.00
CA ILE A 163 7.49 -8.68 30.35
C ILE A 163 7.76 -9.74 31.44
N VAL A 164 8.73 -10.63 31.19
CA VAL A 164 9.20 -11.61 32.19
C VAL A 164 10.35 -10.98 32.98
N ASP A 165 11.35 -10.46 32.27
CA ASP A 165 12.50 -9.73 32.83
C ASP A 165 13.08 -8.72 31.80
N THR A 166 14.27 -8.18 32.05
CA THR A 166 14.91 -7.16 31.20
C THR A 166 15.32 -7.66 29.81
N ASN A 167 15.51 -8.97 29.64
CA ASN A 167 16.00 -9.59 28.40
C ASN A 167 15.00 -10.58 27.79
N THR A 168 13.88 -10.82 28.48
CA THR A 168 12.92 -11.84 28.11
C THR A 168 11.50 -11.29 28.20
N TRP A 169 10.80 -11.34 27.07
CA TRP A 169 9.37 -11.14 27.00
C TRP A 169 8.67 -12.46 26.70
N GLN A 170 7.42 -12.57 27.12
CA GLN A 170 6.56 -13.69 26.80
C GLN A 170 5.43 -13.22 25.87
N LEU A 171 5.30 -13.90 24.74
CA LEU A 171 4.12 -13.77 23.87
C LEU A 171 3.20 -14.95 24.19
N THR A 172 1.91 -14.66 24.35
CA THR A 172 0.88 -15.67 24.61
C THR A 172 -0.05 -15.74 23.40
N LEU A 173 -0.15 -16.90 22.77
CA LEU A 173 -0.98 -17.15 21.59
C LEU A 173 -2.42 -17.49 21.98
N ASN A 174 -3.34 -17.32 21.04
CA ASN A 174 -4.78 -17.49 21.22
C ASN A 174 -5.26 -18.85 20.67
N SER A 175 -4.91 -19.94 21.35
CA SER A 175 -5.48 -21.28 21.07
C SER A 175 -6.06 -21.92 22.33
N PRO A 176 -7.26 -22.55 22.26
CA PRO A 176 -7.85 -23.24 23.41
C PRO A 176 -7.10 -24.50 23.83
N LEU A 177 -6.36 -25.16 22.92
CA LEU A 177 -5.65 -26.42 23.18
C LEU A 177 -4.12 -26.28 23.18
N GLY A 178 -3.59 -25.06 23.01
CA GLY A 178 -2.17 -24.81 22.79
C GLY A 178 -1.84 -24.80 21.31
N VAL A 179 -0.60 -24.45 20.97
CA VAL A 179 -0.07 -24.50 19.61
C VAL A 179 1.27 -25.20 19.56
N GLN A 180 1.66 -25.63 18.36
CA GLN A 180 2.96 -26.18 18.00
C GLN A 180 3.37 -25.63 16.64
N PHE A 181 4.57 -25.07 16.56
CA PHE A 181 5.13 -24.65 15.27
C PHE A 181 5.60 -25.87 14.48
N ASP A 182 5.28 -25.90 13.18
CA ASP A 182 5.67 -26.99 12.28
C ASP A 182 7.21 -27.13 12.20
N GLU A 183 7.90 -25.99 12.18
CA GLU A 183 9.33 -25.90 11.93
C GLU A 183 9.94 -24.69 12.66
N HIS A 184 11.22 -24.82 13.00
CA HIS A 184 12.03 -23.73 13.52
C HIS A 184 12.56 -22.84 12.39
N SER A 185 12.68 -21.53 12.66
CA SER A 185 13.46 -20.66 11.80
C SER A 185 14.95 -20.97 11.98
N PRO A 186 15.73 -21.14 10.90
CA PRO A 186 17.19 -21.33 10.99
C PRO A 186 17.93 -20.18 11.67
N THR A 187 17.28 -19.02 11.83
CA THR A 187 17.82 -17.84 12.48
C THR A 187 17.09 -17.47 13.77
N GLU A 188 16.26 -18.38 14.28
CA GLU A 188 15.44 -18.18 15.48
C GLU A 188 14.56 -16.92 15.39
N ARG A 189 14.14 -16.55 14.18
CA ARG A 189 13.33 -15.34 13.94
C ARG A 189 11.84 -15.65 13.90
N LEU A 190 11.08 -14.69 14.41
CA LEU A 190 9.64 -14.62 14.19
C LEU A 190 9.22 -13.21 13.81
N TYR A 191 8.08 -13.12 13.13
CA TYR A 191 7.47 -11.88 12.70
C TYR A 191 6.09 -11.71 13.32
N ILE A 192 5.80 -10.49 13.75
CA ILE A 192 4.47 -10.06 14.14
C ILE A 192 3.83 -9.37 12.95
N LEU A 193 2.68 -9.88 12.56
CA LEU A 193 1.94 -9.50 11.37
C LEU A 193 0.71 -8.70 11.75
N GLY A 194 0.49 -7.58 11.06
CA GLY A 194 -0.71 -6.77 11.25
C GLY A 194 -1.91 -7.29 10.45
N SER A 195 -2.87 -6.40 10.22
CA SER A 195 -3.99 -6.67 9.31
C SER A 195 -3.57 -6.58 7.83
N PRO A 196 -4.14 -7.42 6.94
CA PRO A 196 -3.83 -7.42 5.52
C PRO A 196 -4.16 -6.07 4.87
N VAL A 197 -3.38 -5.71 3.86
CA VAL A 197 -3.57 -4.52 3.03
C VAL A 197 -3.67 -4.97 1.58
N SER A 198 -4.65 -4.41 0.86
CA SER A 198 -4.86 -4.67 -0.56
C SER A 198 -4.84 -3.39 -1.38
N TYR A 199 -4.06 -3.36 -2.45
CA TYR A 199 -4.17 -2.35 -3.50
C TYR A 199 -4.88 -2.96 -4.70
N CYS A 200 -6.04 -2.43 -5.07
CA CYS A 200 -6.82 -2.94 -6.18
C CYS A 200 -7.04 -1.88 -7.25
N THR A 201 -6.79 -2.23 -8.50
CA THR A 201 -7.16 -1.43 -9.67
C THR A 201 -8.44 -1.93 -10.30
N HIS A 202 -9.26 -1.00 -10.79
CA HIS A 202 -10.44 -1.29 -11.59
C HIS A 202 -10.62 -0.22 -12.67
N ASP A 203 -11.03 -0.65 -13.86
CA ASP A 203 -11.02 0.14 -15.10
C ASP A 203 -11.71 1.51 -15.00
N ILE A 204 -12.80 1.60 -14.25
CA ILE A 204 -13.58 2.84 -14.09
C ILE A 204 -13.33 3.53 -12.75
N ARG A 205 -12.74 2.83 -11.78
CA ARG A 205 -12.68 3.31 -10.38
C ARG A 205 -11.29 3.77 -9.99
N GLY A 206 -10.26 3.49 -10.79
CA GLY A 206 -8.89 3.81 -10.46
C GLY A 206 -8.28 2.83 -9.47
N LEU A 207 -7.28 3.31 -8.71
CA LEU A 207 -6.51 2.55 -7.74
C LEU A 207 -7.03 2.84 -6.34
N TRP A 208 -7.41 1.79 -5.63
CA TRP A 208 -7.92 1.85 -4.27
C TRP A 208 -7.05 1.06 -3.32
N ARG A 209 -6.83 1.61 -2.13
CA ARG A 209 -6.23 0.91 -0.99
C ARG A 209 -7.33 0.43 -0.06
N PHE A 210 -7.26 -0.83 0.36
CA PHE A 210 -8.16 -1.47 1.31
C PHE A 210 -7.37 -1.98 2.51
N ASP A 211 -7.90 -1.78 3.71
CA ASP A 211 -7.33 -2.22 4.98
C ASP A 211 -8.42 -2.51 6.02
N ASN A 212 -8.00 -2.87 7.24
CA ASN A 212 -8.89 -3.19 8.36
C ASN A 212 -9.90 -4.33 8.06
N TYR A 213 -9.50 -5.30 7.22
CA TYR A 213 -10.26 -6.53 7.00
C TYR A 213 -9.50 -7.73 7.55
N ILE A 214 -10.20 -8.86 7.64
CA ILE A 214 -9.61 -10.11 8.10
C ILE A 214 -8.86 -10.79 6.95
N VAL A 215 -7.71 -11.40 7.26
CA VAL A 215 -7.03 -12.37 6.38
C VAL A 215 -8.07 -13.39 5.86
N THR A 216 -7.86 -13.97 4.69
CA THR A 216 -8.70 -15.11 4.25
C THR A 216 -7.82 -16.04 3.42
N GLU A 217 -8.08 -17.34 3.45
CA GLU A 217 -7.30 -18.29 2.63
C GLU A 217 -7.39 -17.93 1.15
N ASN A 218 -8.59 -17.68 0.65
CA ASN A 218 -8.81 -17.24 -0.73
C ASN A 218 -8.95 -15.72 -0.79
N GLN A 219 -7.99 -15.07 -1.46
CA GLN A 219 -7.98 -13.62 -1.65
C GLN A 219 -9.32 -13.13 -2.24
N LYS A 220 -9.92 -12.13 -1.59
CA LYS A 220 -11.16 -11.50 -2.07
C LYS A 220 -10.81 -10.26 -2.89
N THR A 221 -11.38 -10.14 -4.09
CA THR A 221 -11.09 -9.03 -5.02
C THR A 221 -12.36 -8.22 -5.33
N PRO A 222 -12.54 -7.02 -4.75
CA PRO A 222 -11.78 -6.45 -3.64
C PRO A 222 -12.16 -7.12 -2.30
N PRO A 223 -11.40 -6.88 -1.22
CA PRO A 223 -11.78 -7.31 0.12
C PRO A 223 -13.17 -6.82 0.52
N ARG A 224 -13.93 -7.65 1.24
CA ARG A 224 -15.24 -7.29 1.78
C ARG A 224 -15.08 -6.81 3.22
N VAL A 225 -15.95 -5.89 3.67
CA VAL A 225 -15.92 -5.34 5.04
C VAL A 225 -14.52 -4.77 5.36
N ALA A 226 -14.03 -3.94 4.46
CA ALA A 226 -12.74 -3.27 4.54
C ALA A 226 -12.96 -1.76 4.52
N ASP A 227 -12.09 -1.04 5.22
CA ASP A 227 -11.93 0.38 5.01
C ASP A 227 -11.29 0.60 3.64
N ARG A 228 -11.61 1.73 3.00
CA ARG A 228 -11.15 2.02 1.64
C ARG A 228 -10.75 3.47 1.45
N SER A 229 -9.67 3.67 0.71
CA SER A 229 -9.15 4.98 0.33
C SER A 229 -8.82 5.01 -1.15
N LEU A 230 -9.28 6.05 -1.86
CA LEU A 230 -8.92 6.29 -3.24
C LEU A 230 -7.48 6.80 -3.29
N MET A 231 -6.63 6.11 -4.05
CA MET A 231 -5.20 6.44 -4.15
C MET A 231 -4.90 7.24 -5.41
N ALA A 232 -5.49 6.84 -6.54
CA ALA A 232 -5.38 7.57 -7.79
C ALA A 232 -6.51 7.23 -8.76
N GLU A 233 -6.80 8.16 -9.66
CA GLU A 233 -7.80 8.04 -10.73
C GLU A 233 -7.10 8.02 -12.11
N ASN A 234 -7.89 7.92 -13.18
CA ASN A 234 -7.40 8.01 -14.56
C ASN A 234 -6.39 6.91 -14.93
N LEU A 235 -6.52 5.72 -14.32
CA LEU A 235 -5.72 4.57 -14.72
C LEU A 235 -6.32 3.90 -15.95
N VAL A 236 -5.44 3.47 -16.86
CA VAL A 236 -5.82 2.60 -17.96
C VAL A 236 -6.25 1.25 -17.41
N ALA A 237 -7.34 0.72 -17.96
CA ALA A 237 -7.85 -0.62 -17.68
C ALA A 237 -6.73 -1.66 -17.76
N PHE A 238 -6.68 -2.58 -16.80
CA PHE A 238 -5.69 -3.64 -16.83
C PHE A 238 -6.09 -4.70 -17.87
N ASN A 239 -5.10 -5.36 -18.45
CA ASN A 239 -5.30 -6.48 -19.36
C ASN A 239 -4.56 -7.69 -18.80
N ALA A 240 -5.10 -8.90 -18.96
CA ALA A 240 -4.42 -10.14 -18.58
C ALA A 240 -3.02 -10.28 -19.21
N LEU A 241 -2.81 -9.70 -20.40
CA LEU A 241 -1.51 -9.68 -21.09
C LEU A 241 -0.54 -8.63 -20.53
N THR A 242 -1.05 -7.61 -19.82
CA THR A 242 -0.26 -6.54 -19.19
C THR A 242 -0.81 -6.28 -17.80
N PRO A 243 -0.60 -7.20 -16.85
CA PRO A 243 -1.11 -7.04 -15.49
C PRO A 243 -0.46 -5.82 -14.82
N VAL A 244 -1.23 -5.11 -14.01
CA VAL A 244 -0.73 -3.96 -13.25
C VAL A 244 0.22 -4.42 -12.13
N PHE A 245 -0.09 -5.55 -11.51
CA PHE A 245 0.70 -6.18 -10.46
C PHE A 245 1.16 -7.56 -10.91
N ASN A 246 2.44 -7.85 -10.73
CA ASN A 246 3.01 -9.16 -10.92
C ASN A 246 3.92 -9.49 -9.74
N VAL A 247 3.79 -10.69 -9.20
CA VAL A 247 4.61 -11.16 -8.08
C VAL A 247 5.44 -12.34 -8.57
N ALA A 248 6.75 -12.15 -8.55
CA ALA A 248 7.70 -13.25 -8.64
C ALA A 248 8.02 -13.69 -7.21
N GLY A 249 7.52 -14.86 -6.81
CA GLY A 249 7.74 -15.42 -5.47
C GLY A 249 9.23 -15.61 -5.13
N ALA A 250 9.49 -15.76 -3.84
CA ALA A 250 10.83 -16.04 -3.34
C ALA A 250 11.31 -17.41 -3.83
N THR A 251 12.63 -17.55 -3.93
CA THR A 251 13.29 -18.84 -4.09
C THR A 251 14.46 -18.88 -3.11
N LEU A 252 15.04 -20.06 -2.88
CA LEU A 252 16.24 -20.21 -2.03
C LEU A 252 17.42 -19.31 -2.44
N GLN A 253 17.43 -18.79 -3.67
CA GLN A 253 18.50 -17.98 -4.22
C GLN A 253 18.10 -16.52 -4.51
N ARG A 254 16.81 -16.17 -4.38
CA ARG A 254 16.31 -14.84 -4.77
C ARG A 254 15.12 -14.39 -3.92
N ASN A 255 15.19 -13.16 -3.42
CA ASN A 255 14.08 -12.44 -2.81
C ASN A 255 12.86 -12.34 -3.73
N ALA A 256 11.67 -12.19 -3.16
CA ALA A 256 10.48 -11.93 -3.97
C ALA A 256 10.56 -10.52 -4.58
N ILE A 257 10.01 -10.40 -5.78
CA ILE A 257 9.94 -9.13 -6.51
C ILE A 257 8.48 -8.87 -6.86
N VAL A 258 8.00 -7.68 -6.50
CA VAL A 258 6.72 -7.17 -6.94
C VAL A 258 6.96 -6.17 -8.05
N SER A 259 6.54 -6.52 -9.25
CA SER A 259 6.55 -5.60 -10.40
C SER A 259 5.21 -4.89 -10.48
N ILE A 260 5.26 -3.57 -10.56
CA ILE A 260 4.10 -2.70 -10.60
C ILE A 260 4.20 -1.83 -11.84
N ARG A 261 3.14 -1.82 -12.64
CA ARG A 261 3.02 -1.00 -13.85
C ARG A 261 1.69 -0.26 -13.85
N LEU A 262 1.72 1.02 -13.47
CA LEU A 262 0.55 1.90 -13.49
C LEU A 262 0.64 2.83 -14.70
N ASN A 263 -0.42 2.87 -15.50
CA ASN A 263 -0.53 3.75 -16.66
C ASN A 263 -1.67 4.74 -16.43
N PHE A 264 -1.34 6.03 -16.38
CA PHE A 264 -2.26 7.13 -16.17
C PHE A 264 -2.54 7.84 -17.49
N VAL A 265 -3.83 8.04 -17.83
CA VAL A 265 -4.25 8.71 -19.05
C VAL A 265 -5.32 9.76 -18.75
N ARG A 266 -5.04 11.01 -19.14
CA ARG A 266 -6.00 12.14 -19.08
C ARG A 266 -5.74 13.07 -20.26
N ASP A 267 -6.79 13.45 -20.97
CA ASP A 267 -6.76 14.45 -22.07
C ASP A 267 -5.66 14.22 -23.14
N GLY A 268 -5.37 12.95 -23.44
CA GLY A 268 -4.36 12.54 -24.42
C GLY A 268 -2.93 12.46 -23.88
N GLU A 269 -2.68 12.88 -22.64
CA GLU A 269 -1.43 12.62 -21.93
C GLU A 269 -1.42 11.19 -21.39
N ASN A 270 -0.28 10.51 -21.50
CA ASN A 270 -0.08 9.15 -21.05
C ASN A 270 1.22 9.08 -20.24
N ILE A 271 1.12 8.69 -18.97
CA ILE A 271 2.24 8.60 -18.03
C ILE A 271 2.28 7.18 -17.47
N VAL A 272 3.39 6.49 -17.71
CA VAL A 272 3.62 5.12 -17.22
C VAL A 272 4.63 5.13 -16.08
N PHE A 273 4.24 4.60 -14.93
CA PHE A 273 5.13 4.28 -13.82
C PHE A 273 5.36 2.79 -13.78
N GLN A 274 6.63 2.39 -13.83
CA GLN A 274 7.04 1.01 -13.66
C GLN A 274 8.03 0.94 -12.50
N ASN A 275 7.75 0.09 -11.52
CA ASN A 275 8.63 -0.13 -10.39
C ASN A 275 8.75 -1.61 -10.05
N GLU A 276 9.93 -1.99 -9.57
CA GLU A 276 10.21 -3.32 -9.03
C GLU A 276 10.60 -3.17 -7.57
N ILE A 277 9.82 -3.81 -6.70
CA ILE A 277 10.01 -3.75 -5.26
C ILE A 277 10.56 -5.10 -4.82
N HIS A 278 11.76 -5.08 -4.27
CA HIS A 278 12.33 -6.26 -3.61
C HIS A 278 11.78 -6.36 -2.19
N ILE A 279 11.26 -7.54 -1.84
CA ILE A 279 10.81 -7.87 -0.50
C ILE A 279 11.89 -8.73 0.15
N ASN A 280 12.31 -8.36 1.35
CA ASN A 280 13.27 -9.14 2.10
C ASN A 280 12.59 -10.40 2.64
N ASN A 281 12.78 -11.54 1.97
CA ASN A 281 12.30 -12.84 2.43
C ASN A 281 13.43 -13.57 3.15
N ILE A 282 13.69 -13.16 4.38
CA ILE A 282 14.57 -13.89 5.29
C ILE A 282 13.63 -14.55 6.31
N PRO A 283 13.03 -15.71 6.00
CA PRO A 283 12.11 -16.40 6.89
C PRO A 283 12.80 -16.91 8.17
#